data_AF-J0NI51-F1
#
_entry.id   AF-J0NI51-F1
#
_cell.length_a   1.000
_cell.length_b   1.000
_cell.length_c   1.000
_cell.angle_alpha   90.00
_cell.angle_beta   90.00
_cell.angle_gamma   90.00
#
_symmetry.space_group_name_H-M   'P 1'
#
loop_
_entity.id
_entity.type
_entity.pdbx_description
1 polymer ?
#
loop_
_entity_poly.entity_id
_entity_poly.type
_entity_poly.pdbx_seq_one_letter_code
_entity_poly.pdbx_strand_id
1 'polypeptide(L)'
;MTTATTPEPAGVRDGSALRPTGPEHPESAAGIAATAGLKGTENSENPENSEPHENSGRVGVHGSAPSRLVLVAWLLRVTRPVLKPLLGSTLCRIIDLLLGVGLFALGAHAVVATGSALASGAPVPSPWPVVGAMAAMSLAKAALRYGEQFMGHFVAFKALELLRGEIFRALIPRSPRVSATSRSGDLLARATKDVDRIEVFFAHTFAPTVSAVIVPTAVLVAIGVRVSWTLAAVALPFLLGALAIAPLLGRRRGLTSARRTATARAALTQHLTDSVQGLSEIVGYGRTAERLAEMAALDDDVARAGRPAARWA
;
A
#
# COMPACT_ATOMS: atom_id res chain seq x y z
N MET A 1 36.74 21.20 -45.11
CA MET A 1 36.75 19.77 -45.47
C MET A 1 35.83 19.06 -44.49
N THR A 2 34.96 18.20 -45.02
CA THR A 2 34.00 17.32 -44.30
C THR A 2 32.60 17.90 -44.02
N THR A 3 31.78 17.82 -45.06
CA THR A 3 30.31 17.73 -45.09
C THR A 3 29.80 16.46 -44.39
N ALA A 4 28.70 16.56 -43.64
CA ALA A 4 27.95 15.41 -43.14
C ALA A 4 26.45 15.58 -43.44
N THR A 5 25.96 14.61 -44.21
CA THR A 5 24.65 14.46 -44.86
C THR A 5 23.56 14.09 -43.85
N THR A 6 22.37 14.70 -43.98
CA THR A 6 21.13 14.29 -43.30
C THR A 6 20.26 13.49 -44.29
N PRO A 7 19.65 12.35 -43.93
CA PRO A 7 18.64 11.73 -44.76
C PRO A 7 17.22 12.12 -44.34
N GLU A 8 16.41 12.39 -45.35
CA GLU A 8 14.97 12.67 -45.37
C GLU A 8 14.15 11.39 -45.12
N PRO A 9 13.01 11.43 -44.39
CA PRO A 9 12.08 10.31 -44.37
C PRO A 9 11.03 10.43 -45.48
N ALA A 10 11.03 9.44 -46.37
CA ALA A 10 10.05 9.23 -47.42
C ALA A 10 8.63 9.02 -46.86
N GLY A 11 7.67 9.67 -47.51
CA GLY A 11 6.24 9.51 -47.24
C GLY A 11 5.68 8.18 -47.73
N VAL A 12 4.63 7.73 -47.04
CA VAL A 12 3.68 6.75 -47.56
C VAL A 12 2.28 7.35 -47.39
N ARG A 13 1.64 7.60 -48.53
CA ARG A 13 0.23 7.98 -48.68
C ARG A 13 -0.60 6.73 -49.01
N ASP A 14 -1.72 6.65 -48.30
CA ASP A 14 -3.09 6.32 -48.73
C ASP A 14 -3.45 4.96 -49.36
N GLY A 15 -4.63 4.47 -48.99
CA GLY A 15 -5.20 3.20 -49.45
C GLY A 15 -6.51 2.81 -48.73
N SER A 16 -7.57 3.56 -49.01
CA SER A 16 -9.02 3.23 -48.95
C SER A 16 -9.40 1.75 -48.79
N ALA A 17 -10.37 1.36 -47.94
CA ALA A 17 -11.81 1.11 -48.25
C ALA A 17 -12.18 -0.24 -47.59
N LEU A 18 -13.38 -0.64 -47.16
CA LEU A 18 -14.77 -0.22 -47.27
C LEU A 18 -15.55 -0.97 -46.15
N ARG A 19 -16.60 -0.36 -45.55
CA ARG A 19 -17.62 -1.01 -44.68
C ARG A 19 -18.63 -1.84 -45.51
N PRO A 20 -19.37 -2.78 -44.88
CA PRO A 20 -20.82 -2.58 -44.60
C PRO A 20 -21.25 -3.11 -43.21
N THR A 21 -22.01 -2.39 -42.36
CA THR A 21 -23.50 -2.31 -42.22
C THR A 21 -24.19 -3.69 -42.25
N GLY A 22 -24.53 -4.32 -41.11
CA GLY A 22 -25.79 -4.17 -40.33
C GLY A 22 -26.81 -5.29 -40.68
N PRO A 23 -27.90 -5.56 -39.94
CA PRO A 23 -28.40 -4.93 -38.71
C PRO A 23 -28.83 -5.94 -37.61
N GLU A 24 -29.61 -5.45 -36.65
CA GLU A 24 -29.84 -5.86 -35.27
C GLU A 24 -31.01 -6.84 -35.04
N HIS A 25 -31.04 -7.36 -33.80
CA HIS A 25 -32.10 -8.01 -32.97
C HIS A 25 -33.56 -7.47 -33.11
N PRO A 26 -34.64 -7.99 -32.45
CA PRO A 26 -34.71 -8.70 -31.15
C PRO A 26 -35.87 -9.74 -30.96
N GLU A 27 -36.08 -10.17 -29.69
CA GLU A 27 -37.35 -10.63 -29.07
C GLU A 27 -37.90 -12.02 -29.47
N SER A 28 -38.59 -12.81 -28.64
CA SER A 28 -39.15 -12.76 -27.29
C SER A 28 -39.71 -14.17 -27.00
N ALA A 29 -39.72 -14.63 -25.75
CA ALA A 29 -40.89 -15.28 -25.13
C ALA A 29 -40.51 -16.00 -23.82
N ALA A 30 -40.98 -15.41 -22.72
CA ALA A 30 -41.19 -16.08 -21.45
C ALA A 30 -42.54 -16.82 -21.44
N GLY A 31 -42.65 -17.90 -20.67
CA GLY A 31 -43.89 -18.57 -20.25
C GLY A 31 -43.52 -19.51 -19.09
N ILE A 32 -43.81 -19.21 -17.82
CA ILE A 32 -45.08 -19.19 -17.05
C ILE A 32 -45.59 -20.60 -16.65
N ALA A 33 -45.95 -20.68 -15.35
CA ALA A 33 -46.75 -21.68 -14.60
C ALA A 33 -45.96 -22.86 -13.99
N ALA A 34 -45.79 -23.03 -12.67
CA ALA A 34 -46.68 -22.95 -11.49
C ALA A 34 -47.73 -24.08 -11.40
N THR A 35 -47.52 -25.02 -10.48
CA THR A 35 -48.59 -25.83 -9.85
C THR A 35 -48.26 -26.16 -8.39
N ALA A 36 -49.22 -25.84 -7.52
CA ALA A 36 -49.38 -26.29 -6.14
C ALA A 36 -49.57 -27.83 -6.10
N GLY A 37 -49.19 -28.58 -5.07
CA GLY A 37 -49.58 -28.47 -3.66
C GLY A 37 -50.66 -29.51 -3.35
N LEU A 38 -50.30 -30.63 -2.71
CA LEU A 38 -51.25 -31.62 -2.16
C LEU A 38 -50.72 -32.17 -0.83
N LYS A 39 -51.65 -32.34 0.12
CA LYS A 39 -51.47 -32.67 1.54
C LYS A 39 -52.45 -33.81 1.89
N GLY A 40 -52.02 -34.78 2.71
CA GLY A 40 -52.86 -35.84 3.30
C GLY A 40 -52.09 -37.17 3.42
N THR A 41 -51.44 -37.48 4.55
CA THR A 41 -51.90 -38.33 5.70
C THR A 41 -51.97 -39.83 5.39
N GLU A 42 -51.11 -40.65 5.99
CA GLU A 42 -51.48 -41.68 6.98
C GLU A 42 -50.28 -42.48 7.55
N ASN A 43 -50.53 -42.99 8.76
CA ASN A 43 -49.69 -43.64 9.77
C ASN A 43 -48.93 -44.92 9.34
N SER A 44 -47.79 -45.17 9.98
CA SER A 44 -47.52 -46.48 10.62
C SER A 44 -46.44 -46.33 11.71
N GLU A 45 -46.84 -46.65 12.94
CA GLU A 45 -45.95 -46.83 14.10
C GLU A 45 -44.99 -48.00 13.90
N ASN A 46 -43.74 -47.83 14.35
CA ASN A 46 -42.91 -48.93 14.84
C ASN A 46 -42.10 -48.42 16.04
N PRO A 47 -42.18 -49.07 17.23
CA PRO A 47 -41.55 -48.60 18.45
C PRO A 47 -40.22 -49.33 18.68
N GLU A 48 -39.10 -48.61 18.76
CA GLU A 48 -37.87 -48.97 19.50
C GLU A 48 -36.69 -48.14 18.99
N ASN A 49 -36.44 -47.00 19.63
CA ASN A 49 -35.13 -46.67 20.17
C ASN A 49 -35.24 -45.31 20.86
N SER A 50 -35.36 -45.36 22.17
CA SER A 50 -35.12 -44.23 23.06
C SER A 50 -33.61 -43.91 23.05
N GLU A 51 -33.20 -43.04 22.14
CA GLU A 51 -31.99 -42.25 22.30
C GLU A 51 -32.39 -40.80 22.62
N PRO A 52 -31.80 -40.17 23.64
CA PRO A 52 -32.11 -38.78 23.94
C PRO A 52 -31.71 -37.94 22.72
N HIS A 53 -32.67 -37.20 22.18
CA HIS A 53 -32.39 -36.13 21.23
C HIS A 53 -31.49 -35.11 21.92
N GLU A 54 -30.18 -35.35 21.84
CA GLU A 54 -29.16 -34.36 22.09
C GLU A 54 -29.45 -33.27 21.08
N ASN A 55 -30.09 -32.21 21.57
CA ASN A 55 -30.19 -30.93 20.90
C ASN A 55 -28.76 -30.55 20.53
N SER A 56 -28.33 -30.97 19.35
CA SER A 56 -27.13 -30.48 18.70
C SER A 56 -27.47 -29.06 18.33
N GLY A 57 -27.44 -28.21 19.37
CA GLY A 57 -27.23 -26.81 19.26
C GLY A 57 -26.01 -26.73 18.37
N ARG A 58 -26.26 -26.40 17.11
CA ARG A 58 -25.33 -25.63 16.32
C ARG A 58 -25.07 -24.40 17.17
N VAL A 59 -24.09 -24.53 18.08
CA VAL A 59 -23.42 -23.41 18.69
C VAL A 59 -22.76 -22.76 17.50
N GLY A 60 -23.51 -21.86 16.88
CA GLY A 60 -22.97 -20.92 15.94
C GLY A 60 -21.88 -20.21 16.74
N VAL A 61 -20.64 -20.64 16.56
CA VAL A 61 -19.47 -19.89 16.98
C VAL A 61 -19.37 -18.70 16.01
N HIS A 62 -20.40 -17.86 16.00
CA HIS A 62 -20.29 -16.48 15.59
C HIS A 62 -19.67 -15.74 16.76
N GLY A 63 -18.41 -16.10 17.07
CA GLY A 63 -17.56 -15.22 17.84
C GLY A 63 -17.47 -13.94 17.04
N SER A 64 -18.16 -12.89 17.49
CA SER A 64 -18.09 -11.55 16.92
C SER A 64 -16.61 -11.21 16.71
N ALA A 65 -16.25 -10.90 15.46
CA ALA A 65 -14.85 -10.62 15.10
C ALA A 65 -14.28 -9.58 16.09
N PRO A 66 -13.09 -9.84 16.67
CA PRO A 66 -12.53 -8.96 17.68
C PRO A 66 -12.42 -7.54 17.13
N SER A 67 -12.77 -6.56 17.97
CA SER A 67 -12.73 -5.16 17.56
C SER A 67 -11.31 -4.76 17.16
N ARG A 68 -11.18 -3.81 16.23
CA ARG A 68 -9.88 -3.34 15.73
C ARG A 68 -8.96 -2.86 16.85
N LEU A 69 -9.53 -2.25 17.89
CA LEU A 69 -8.79 -1.77 19.06
C LEU A 69 -8.18 -2.92 19.87
N VAL A 70 -8.90 -4.05 20.01
CA VAL A 70 -8.38 -5.25 20.66
C VAL A 70 -7.22 -5.84 19.86
N LEU A 71 -7.33 -5.87 18.52
CA LEU A 71 -6.25 -6.35 17.65
C LEU A 71 -5.01 -5.46 17.72
N VAL A 72 -5.19 -4.13 17.71
CA VAL A 72 -4.08 -3.16 17.85
C VAL A 72 -3.43 -3.29 19.23
N ALA A 73 -4.22 -3.38 20.30
CA ALA A 73 -3.70 -3.54 21.65
C ALA A 73 -2.93 -4.86 21.82
N TRP A 74 -3.44 -5.95 21.24
CA TRP A 74 -2.76 -7.24 21.20
C TRP A 74 -1.43 -7.14 20.43
N LEU A 75 -1.44 -6.54 19.24
CA LEU A 75 -0.25 -6.36 18.42
C LEU A 75 0.83 -5.55 19.17
N LEU A 76 0.46 -4.41 19.75
CA LEU A 76 1.36 -3.56 20.52
C LEU A 76 1.90 -4.26 21.77
N ARG A 77 1.12 -5.14 22.40
CA ARG A 77 1.56 -5.94 23.53
C ARG A 77 2.61 -6.98 23.11
N VAL A 78 2.40 -7.66 21.98
CA VAL A 78 3.34 -8.64 21.43
C VAL A 78 4.63 -7.95 20.97
N THR A 79 4.53 -6.79 20.34
CA THR A 79 5.69 -6.02 19.85
C THR A 79 6.23 -5.01 20.87
N ARG A 80 5.81 -5.08 22.14
CA ARG A 80 6.25 -4.13 23.20
C ARG A 80 7.77 -3.96 23.30
N PRO A 81 8.60 -5.02 23.22
CA PRO A 81 10.06 -4.89 23.33
C PRO A 81 10.67 -3.99 22.25
N VAL A 82 10.05 -3.94 21.06
CA VAL A 82 10.57 -3.20 19.90
C VAL A 82 10.05 -1.76 19.83
N LEU A 83 9.20 -1.32 20.76
CA LEU A 83 8.70 0.06 20.78
C LEU A 83 9.77 1.08 21.19
N LYS A 84 10.75 0.71 22.03
CA LYS A 84 11.81 1.66 22.44
C LYS A 84 12.72 2.05 21.26
N PRO A 85 13.26 1.10 20.46
CA PRO A 85 14.04 1.46 19.28
C PRO A 85 13.20 2.18 18.22
N LEU A 86 11.89 1.91 18.14
CA LEU A 86 10.97 2.63 17.25
C LEU A 86 10.86 4.11 17.59
N LEU A 87 10.80 4.45 18.89
CA LEU A 87 10.86 5.84 19.33
C LEU A 87 12.18 6.48 18.92
N GLY A 88 13.30 5.76 19.07
CA GLY A 88 14.60 6.21 18.58
C GLY A 88 14.60 6.51 17.08
N SER A 89 14.08 5.60 16.24
CA SER A 89 13.95 5.80 14.80
C SER A 89 13.10 7.04 14.47
N THR A 90 11.99 7.21 15.19
CA THR A 90 11.08 8.35 15.03
C THR A 90 11.76 9.67 15.43
N LEU A 91 12.53 9.68 16.51
CA LEU A 91 13.31 10.84 16.95
C LEU A 91 14.40 11.19 15.94
N CYS A 92 15.15 10.21 15.44
CA CYS A 92 16.14 10.43 14.39
C CYS A 92 15.52 11.10 13.17
N ARG A 93 14.35 10.61 12.73
CA ARG A 93 13.61 11.20 11.62
C ARG A 93 13.17 12.64 11.88
N ILE A 94 12.60 12.91 13.06
CA ILE A 94 12.15 14.26 13.42
C ILE A 94 13.33 15.23 13.42
N ILE A 95 14.47 14.84 14.01
CA ILE A 95 15.67 15.68 14.05
C ILE A 95 16.23 15.87 12.64
N ASP A 96 16.30 14.84 11.80
CA ASP A 96 16.73 14.96 10.39
C ASP A 96 15.89 15.99 9.62
N LEU A 97 14.57 15.91 9.75
CA LEU A 97 13.65 16.83 9.08
C LEU A 97 13.78 18.26 9.62
N LEU A 98 13.93 18.43 10.94
CA LEU A 98 14.17 19.74 11.55
C LEU A 98 15.51 20.34 11.13
N LEU A 99 16.57 19.54 11.02
CA LEU A 99 17.84 19.99 10.42
C LEU A 99 17.66 20.36 8.95
N GLY A 100 16.81 19.64 8.21
CA GLY A 100 16.42 20.01 6.85
C GLY A 100 15.77 21.40 6.77
N VAL A 101 14.80 21.67 7.64
CA VAL A 101 14.18 23.01 7.77
C VAL A 101 15.22 24.06 8.16
N GLY A 102 16.08 23.75 9.12
CA GLY A 102 17.17 24.63 9.54
C GLY A 102 18.15 24.93 8.42
N LEU A 103 18.44 23.98 7.53
CA LEU A 103 19.31 24.16 6.37
C LEU A 103 18.73 25.21 5.40
N PHE A 104 17.43 25.11 5.10
CA PHE A 104 16.73 26.11 4.28
C PHE A 104 16.67 27.47 4.98
N ALA A 105 16.40 27.50 6.28
CA ALA A 105 16.35 28.74 7.06
C ALA A 105 17.72 29.44 7.10
N LEU A 106 18.80 28.67 7.29
CA LEU A 106 20.17 29.19 7.30
C LEU A 106 20.59 29.71 5.93
N GLY A 107 20.22 29.00 4.85
CA GLY A 107 20.43 29.48 3.48
C GLY A 107 19.69 30.79 3.20
N ALA A 108 18.41 30.87 3.57
CA ALA A 108 17.63 32.11 3.45
C ALA A 108 18.23 33.26 4.26
N HIS A 109 18.66 32.99 5.50
CA HIS A 109 19.33 33.98 6.34
C HIS A 109 20.59 34.54 5.69
N ALA A 110 21.44 33.67 5.12
CA ALA A 110 22.69 34.10 4.47
C ALA A 110 22.44 34.98 3.24
N VAL A 111 21.41 34.66 2.45
CA VAL A 111 20.99 35.49 1.30
C VAL A 111 20.50 36.85 1.77
N VAL A 112 19.62 36.89 2.79
CA VAL A 112 19.11 38.16 3.34
C VAL A 112 20.23 39.00 3.96
N ALA A 113 21.14 38.39 4.71
CA ALA A 113 22.27 39.07 5.33
C ALA A 113 23.17 39.72 4.25
N THR A 114 23.53 38.95 3.22
CA THR A 114 24.34 39.44 2.09
C THR A 114 23.65 40.57 1.34
N GLY A 115 22.36 40.42 1.01
CA GLY A 115 21.58 41.44 0.32
C GLY A 115 21.44 42.73 1.12
N SER A 116 21.24 42.63 2.44
CA SER A 116 21.13 43.79 3.34
C SER A 116 22.46 44.53 3.50
N ALA A 117 23.59 43.80 3.57
CA ALA A 117 24.92 44.40 3.62
C ALA A 117 25.22 45.17 2.32
N LEU A 118 24.92 44.57 1.16
CA LEU A 118 25.12 45.23 -0.13
C LEU A 118 24.25 46.49 -0.29
N ALA A 119 22.99 46.43 0.14
CA ALA A 119 22.07 47.57 0.08
C ALA A 119 22.46 48.72 1.01
N SER A 120 23.09 48.42 2.15
CA SER A 120 23.55 49.41 3.13
C SER A 120 24.99 49.89 2.90
N GLY A 121 25.70 49.33 1.90
CA GLY A 121 27.12 49.59 1.67
C GLY A 121 28.05 49.02 2.75
N ALA A 122 27.53 48.19 3.65
CA ALA A 122 28.30 47.54 4.70
C ALA A 122 29.16 46.39 4.14
N PRO A 123 30.24 45.98 4.83
CA PRO A 123 31.03 44.83 4.43
C PRO A 123 30.19 43.56 4.35
N VAL A 124 30.30 42.82 3.24
CA VAL A 124 29.58 41.56 3.04
C VAL A 124 30.14 40.49 3.98
N PRO A 125 29.30 39.80 4.78
CA PRO A 125 29.75 38.71 5.64
C PRO A 125 30.39 37.57 4.83
N SER A 126 31.46 36.97 5.38
CA SER A 126 32.09 35.81 4.76
C SER A 126 31.10 34.63 4.68
N PRO A 127 30.98 33.94 3.53
CA PRO A 127 30.06 32.82 3.37
C PRO A 127 30.54 31.53 4.05
N TRP A 128 31.84 31.40 4.32
CA TRP A 128 32.46 30.16 4.80
C TRP A 128 31.90 29.60 6.12
N PRO A 129 31.59 30.41 7.15
CA PRO A 129 30.98 29.91 8.38
C PRO A 129 29.59 29.30 8.14
N VAL A 130 28.79 29.95 7.29
CA VAL A 130 27.45 29.45 6.91
C VAL A 130 27.59 28.13 6.17
N VAL A 131 28.47 28.09 5.16
CA VAL A 131 28.74 26.86 4.38
C VAL A 131 29.23 25.73 5.29
N GLY A 132 30.14 26.01 6.23
CA GLY A 132 30.63 25.04 7.21
C GLY A 132 29.52 24.49 8.10
N ALA A 133 28.64 25.36 8.62
CA ALA A 133 27.48 24.95 9.40
C ALA A 133 26.50 24.10 8.57
N MET A 134 26.22 24.50 7.33
CA MET A 134 25.37 23.74 6.40
C MET A 134 25.96 22.35 6.09
N ALA A 135 27.27 22.25 5.91
CA ALA A 135 27.96 20.98 5.69
C ALA A 135 27.86 20.07 6.93
N ALA A 136 28.10 20.61 8.12
CA ALA A 136 27.94 19.87 9.38
C ALA A 136 26.51 19.37 9.60
N MET A 137 25.50 20.22 9.35
CA MET A 137 24.09 19.83 9.41
C MET A 137 23.77 18.73 8.40
N SER A 138 24.30 18.82 7.17
CA SER A 138 24.08 17.82 6.13
C SER A 138 24.70 16.46 6.48
N LEU A 139 25.88 16.46 7.11
CA LEU A 139 26.50 15.24 7.61
C LEU A 139 25.71 14.63 8.78
N ALA A 140 25.26 15.46 9.73
CA ALA A 140 24.40 15.02 10.83
C ALA A 140 23.09 14.40 10.31
N LYS A 141 22.47 14.99 9.30
CA LYS A 141 21.31 14.43 8.60
C LYS A 141 21.59 13.06 8.00
N ALA A 142 22.72 12.90 7.31
CA ALA A 142 23.10 11.59 6.75
C ALA A 142 23.20 10.50 7.83
N ALA A 143 23.81 10.83 8.98
CA ALA A 143 23.90 9.91 10.12
C ALA A 143 22.52 9.61 10.74
N LEU A 144 21.67 10.63 10.92
CA LEU A 144 20.31 10.46 11.46
C LEU A 144 19.42 9.63 10.54
N ARG A 145 19.51 9.84 9.22
CA ARG A 145 18.79 9.04 8.22
C ARG A 145 19.24 7.59 8.23
N TYR A 146 20.54 7.34 8.38
CA TYR A 146 21.06 5.99 8.54
C TYR A 146 20.52 5.34 9.82
N GLY A 147 20.57 6.06 10.95
CA GLY A 147 20.00 5.61 12.22
C GLY A 147 18.51 5.27 12.11
N GLU A 148 17.72 6.18 11.53
CA GLU A 148 16.29 5.98 11.26
C GLU A 148 16.03 4.65 10.51
N GLN A 149 16.73 4.43 9.39
CA GLN A 149 16.54 3.22 8.57
C GLN A 149 16.98 1.96 9.31
N PHE A 150 18.14 2.00 9.95
CA PHE A 150 18.67 0.86 10.69
C PHE A 150 17.72 0.43 11.81
N MET A 151 17.30 1.39 12.64
CA MET A 151 16.41 1.15 13.78
C MET A 151 15.01 0.75 13.30
N GLY A 152 14.50 1.36 12.23
CA GLY A 152 13.21 1.02 11.64
C GLY A 152 13.15 -0.42 11.14
N HIS A 153 14.16 -0.86 10.38
CA HIS A 153 14.25 -2.24 9.91
C HIS A 153 14.53 -3.24 11.04
N PHE A 154 15.37 -2.88 12.00
CA PHE A 154 15.60 -3.72 13.18
C PHE A 154 14.29 -4.02 13.93
N VAL A 155 13.48 -2.99 14.17
CA VAL A 155 12.14 -3.13 14.78
C VAL A 155 11.24 -4.02 13.94
N ALA A 156 11.23 -3.80 12.63
CA ALA A 156 10.40 -4.55 11.70
C ALA A 156 10.74 -6.05 11.68
N PHE A 157 12.03 -6.40 11.57
CA PHE A 157 12.46 -7.80 11.58
C PHE A 157 12.22 -8.48 12.93
N LYS A 158 12.47 -7.77 14.04
CA LYS A 158 12.17 -8.31 15.38
C LYS A 158 10.67 -8.48 15.64
N ALA A 159 9.84 -7.59 15.12
CA ALA A 159 8.39 -7.79 15.15
C ALA A 159 8.00 -9.05 14.36
N LEU A 160 8.57 -9.25 13.18
CA LEU A 160 8.32 -10.42 12.33
C LEU A 160 8.69 -11.74 13.03
N GLU A 161 9.85 -11.78 13.68
CA GLU A 161 10.32 -12.91 14.47
C GLU A 161 9.31 -13.29 15.57
N LEU A 162 8.90 -12.31 16.38
CA LEU A 162 7.96 -12.53 17.49
C LEU A 162 6.58 -13.01 17.00
N LEU A 163 6.06 -12.39 15.95
CA LEU A 163 4.73 -12.68 15.41
C LEU A 163 4.69 -14.05 14.74
N ARG A 164 5.69 -14.40 13.93
CA ARG A 164 5.80 -15.74 13.35
C ARG A 164 5.90 -16.79 14.44
N GLY A 165 6.73 -16.55 15.47
CA GLY A 165 6.84 -17.46 16.61
C GLY A 165 5.52 -17.67 17.37
N GLU A 166 4.71 -16.63 17.54
CA GLU A 166 3.39 -16.72 18.18
C GLU A 166 2.39 -17.52 17.33
N ILE A 167 2.37 -17.27 16.02
CA ILE A 167 1.53 -18.00 15.06
C ILE A 167 1.86 -19.49 15.08
N PHE A 168 3.15 -19.86 14.99
CA PHE A 168 3.56 -21.26 15.07
C PHE A 168 3.14 -21.92 16.38
N ARG A 169 3.36 -21.27 17.52
CA ARG A 169 2.94 -21.76 18.84
C ARG A 169 1.42 -21.95 18.94
N ALA A 170 0.63 -21.11 18.30
CA ALA A 170 -0.84 -21.22 18.28
C ALA A 170 -1.37 -22.29 17.31
N LEU A 171 -0.66 -22.56 16.21
CA LEU A 171 -1.08 -23.52 15.18
C LEU A 171 -0.70 -24.97 15.52
N ILE A 172 0.48 -25.22 16.09
CA ILE A 172 0.98 -26.58 16.38
C ILE A 172 -0.02 -27.41 17.21
N PRO A 173 -0.59 -26.91 18.33
CA PRO A 173 -1.50 -27.71 19.17
C PRO A 173 -2.87 -27.98 18.53
N ARG A 174 -3.27 -27.22 17.51
CA ARG A 174 -4.58 -27.32 16.86
C ARG A 174 -4.57 -28.14 15.57
N SER A 175 -3.39 -28.62 15.16
CA SER A 175 -3.14 -29.39 13.95
C SER A 175 -4.05 -30.63 13.74
N PRO A 176 -4.42 -31.43 14.77
CA PRO A 176 -5.26 -32.62 14.55
C PRO A 176 -6.68 -32.30 14.06
N ARG A 177 -7.20 -31.11 14.38
CA ARG A 177 -8.58 -30.69 14.07
C ARG A 177 -8.68 -29.77 12.85
N VAL A 178 -7.59 -29.06 12.51
CA VAL A 178 -7.53 -28.12 11.39
C VAL A 178 -7.28 -28.83 10.06
N SER A 179 -6.52 -29.94 10.07
CA SER A 179 -6.23 -30.75 8.88
C SER A 179 -7.46 -31.41 8.24
N ALA A 180 -8.60 -31.50 8.96
CA ALA A 180 -9.84 -32.10 8.47
C ALA A 180 -10.71 -31.14 7.62
N THR A 181 -10.55 -29.82 7.76
CA THR A 181 -11.41 -28.82 7.09
C THR A 181 -10.65 -27.77 6.29
N SER A 182 -9.34 -27.64 6.50
CA SER A 182 -8.47 -26.72 5.77
C SER A 182 -7.10 -27.37 5.57
N ARG A 183 -6.44 -27.18 4.42
CA ARG A 183 -5.02 -27.52 4.30
C ARG A 183 -4.26 -26.65 5.31
N SER A 184 -3.79 -27.22 6.42
CA SER A 184 -3.07 -26.49 7.48
C SER A 184 -1.91 -25.62 6.94
N GLY A 185 -1.33 -26.02 5.80
CA GLY A 185 -0.33 -25.24 5.06
C GLY A 185 -0.85 -23.93 4.44
N ASP A 186 -2.09 -23.90 3.93
CA ASP A 186 -2.68 -22.70 3.32
C ASP A 186 -2.98 -21.63 4.38
N LEU A 187 -3.40 -22.05 5.57
CA LEU A 187 -3.63 -21.14 6.70
C LEU A 187 -2.33 -20.52 7.20
N LEU A 188 -1.27 -21.31 7.32
CA LEU A 188 0.05 -20.83 7.71
C LEU A 188 0.65 -19.88 6.65
N ALA A 189 0.50 -20.21 5.37
CA ALA A 189 0.97 -19.37 4.27
C ALA A 189 0.27 -18.01 4.24
N ARG A 190 -1.06 -17.98 4.41
CA ARG A 190 -1.83 -16.73 4.53
C ARG A 190 -1.43 -15.92 5.75
N ALA A 191 -1.32 -16.57 6.92
CA ALA A 191 -0.95 -15.90 8.16
C ALA A 191 0.47 -15.29 8.09
N THR A 192 1.42 -15.99 7.47
CA THR A 192 2.79 -15.49 7.27
C THR A 192 2.79 -14.27 6.34
N LYS A 193 2.06 -14.35 5.21
CA LYS A 193 1.91 -13.24 4.27
C LYS A 193 1.27 -12.00 4.91
N ASP A 194 0.32 -12.18 5.81
CA ASP A 194 -0.29 -11.09 6.55
C ASP A 194 0.67 -10.48 7.58
N VAL A 195 1.49 -11.31 8.24
CA VAL A 195 2.56 -10.83 9.13
C VAL A 195 3.62 -10.04 8.38
N ASP A 196 3.96 -10.41 7.15
CA ASP A 196 4.93 -9.68 6.32
C ASP A 196 4.50 -8.22 6.08
N ARG A 197 3.20 -7.90 6.13
CA ARG A 197 2.71 -6.51 6.05
C ARG A 197 3.11 -5.65 7.24
N ILE A 198 3.43 -6.26 8.38
CA ILE A 198 3.84 -5.57 9.61
C ILE A 198 5.23 -4.97 9.46
N GLU A 199 6.08 -5.55 8.59
CA GLU A 199 7.38 -4.99 8.27
C GLU A 199 7.25 -3.58 7.68
N VAL A 200 6.45 -3.45 6.63
CA VAL A 200 6.18 -2.17 5.96
C VAL A 200 5.56 -1.15 6.92
N PHE A 201 4.71 -1.60 7.84
CA PHE A 201 4.13 -0.73 8.85
C PHE A 201 5.20 -0.11 9.76
N PHE A 202 6.05 -0.93 10.38
CA PHE A 202 7.05 -0.42 11.33
C PHE A 202 8.22 0.30 10.65
N ALA A 203 8.73 -0.23 9.53
CA ALA A 203 9.90 0.35 8.86
C ALA A 203 9.55 1.58 8.01
N HIS A 204 8.36 1.63 7.38
CA HIS A 204 8.06 2.61 6.33
C HIS A 204 6.77 3.41 6.54
N THR A 205 5.97 3.12 7.57
CA THR A 205 4.69 3.82 7.78
C THR A 205 4.68 4.62 9.07
N PHE A 206 5.11 4.02 10.18
CA PHE A 206 4.97 4.64 11.50
C PHE A 206 5.76 5.95 11.65
N ALA A 207 7.10 5.89 11.56
CA ALA A 207 7.94 7.07 11.74
C ALA A 207 7.63 8.17 10.71
N PRO A 208 7.44 7.87 9.41
CA PRO A 208 6.98 8.85 8.43
C PRO A 208 5.66 9.53 8.80
N THR A 209 4.64 8.77 9.20
CA THR A 209 3.33 9.32 9.58
C THR A 209 3.42 10.24 10.79
N VAL A 210 4.14 9.81 11.83
CA VAL A 210 4.31 10.61 13.06
C VAL A 210 5.05 11.90 12.75
N SER A 211 6.17 11.82 12.03
CA SER A 211 6.97 13.00 11.66
C SER A 211 6.22 13.97 10.74
N ALA A 212 5.35 13.48 9.84
CA ALA A 212 4.56 14.29 8.94
C ALA A 212 3.54 15.19 9.66
N VAL A 213 3.15 14.84 10.89
CA VAL A 213 2.29 15.68 11.74
C VAL A 213 3.14 16.55 12.67
N ILE A 214 4.12 15.95 13.35
CA ILE A 214 4.90 16.64 14.39
C ILE A 214 5.76 17.75 13.80
N VAL A 215 6.52 17.49 12.72
CA VAL A 215 7.49 18.47 12.20
C VAL A 215 6.80 19.73 11.68
N PRO A 216 5.78 19.66 10.81
CA PRO A 216 5.11 20.88 10.34
C PRO A 216 4.40 21.64 11.46
N THR A 217 3.81 20.93 12.42
CA THR A 217 3.18 21.55 13.60
C THR A 217 4.22 22.29 14.45
N ALA A 218 5.37 21.67 14.71
CA ALA A 218 6.46 22.28 15.45
C ALA A 218 7.02 23.53 14.74
N VAL A 219 7.18 23.46 13.42
CA VAL A 219 7.61 24.61 12.60
C VAL A 219 6.58 25.74 12.66
N LEU A 220 5.29 25.42 12.56
CA LEU A 220 4.21 26.42 12.64
C LEU A 220 4.20 27.14 13.99
N VAL A 221 4.36 26.39 15.09
CA VAL A 221 4.48 26.95 16.44
C VAL A 221 5.74 27.82 16.55
N ALA A 222 6.87 27.36 16.00
CA ALA A 222 8.11 28.14 16.00
C ALA A 222 7.95 29.47 15.25
N ILE A 223 7.24 29.49 14.12
CA ILE A 223 6.91 30.74 13.39
C ILE A 223 6.03 31.64 14.26
N GLY A 224 5.00 31.09 14.92
CA GLY A 224 4.10 31.85 15.79
C GLY A 224 4.83 32.52 16.97
N VAL A 225 5.72 31.78 17.63
CA VAL A 225 6.47 32.25 18.80
C VAL A 225 7.62 33.20 18.44
N ARG A 226 8.34 32.93 17.33
CA ARG A 226 9.57 33.68 16.99
C ARG A 226 9.35 34.84 16.03
N VAL A 227 8.29 34.81 15.23
CA VAL A 227 8.02 35.81 14.18
C VAL A 227 6.69 36.50 14.46
N SER A 228 5.57 35.81 14.27
CA SER A 228 4.22 36.34 14.52
C SER A 228 3.16 35.26 14.37
N TRP A 229 2.18 35.26 15.26
CA TRP A 229 0.99 34.40 15.17
C TRP A 229 0.14 34.70 13.92
N THR A 230 0.19 35.93 13.40
CA THR A 230 -0.50 36.27 12.14
C THR A 230 0.10 35.52 10.96
N LEU A 231 1.43 35.42 10.90
CA LEU A 231 2.11 34.67 9.84
C LEU A 231 1.86 33.16 9.96
N ALA A 232 1.84 32.64 11.19
CA ALA A 232 1.44 31.25 11.44
C ALA A 232 -0.02 30.98 11.02
N ALA A 233 -0.95 31.90 11.29
CA ALA A 233 -2.34 31.77 10.86
C ALA A 233 -2.49 31.72 9.33
N VAL A 234 -1.66 32.48 8.59
CA VAL A 234 -1.62 32.43 7.12
C VAL A 234 -1.07 31.09 6.61
N ALA A 235 -0.08 30.49 7.30
CA ALA A 235 0.50 29.19 6.92
C ALA A 235 -0.40 27.98 7.27
N LEU A 236 -1.27 28.12 8.28
CA LEU A 236 -2.16 27.07 8.75
C LEU A 236 -3.06 26.43 7.65
N PRO A 237 -3.79 27.18 6.79
CA PRO A 237 -4.62 26.57 5.76
C PRO A 237 -3.81 25.74 4.75
N PHE A 238 -2.56 26.11 4.47
CA PHE A 238 -1.67 25.31 3.60
C PHE A 238 -1.28 24.00 4.29
N LEU A 239 -0.98 24.04 5.59
CA LEU A 239 -0.72 22.84 6.37
C LEU A 239 -1.94 21.91 6.41
N LEU A 240 -3.12 22.46 6.68
CA LEU A 240 -4.37 21.69 6.67
C LEU A 240 -4.69 21.14 5.27
N GLY A 241 -4.42 21.92 4.22
CA GLY A 241 -4.54 21.47 2.84
C GLY A 241 -3.62 20.29 2.53
N ALA A 242 -2.35 20.37 2.92
CA ALA A 242 -1.39 19.29 2.73
C ALA A 242 -1.76 18.03 3.54
N LEU A 243 -2.22 18.19 4.78
CA LEU A 243 -2.49 17.06 5.68
C LEU A 243 -3.86 16.41 5.45
N ALA A 244 -4.87 17.19 5.04
CA ALA A 244 -6.24 16.70 4.88
C ALA A 244 -6.65 16.59 3.40
N ILE A 245 -6.49 17.64 2.61
CA ILE A 245 -7.05 17.70 1.25
C ILE A 245 -6.32 16.73 0.31
N ALA A 246 -4.98 16.74 0.32
CA ALA A 246 -4.17 15.88 -0.53
C ALA A 246 -4.48 14.37 -0.35
N PRO A 247 -4.46 13.79 0.87
CA PRO A 247 -4.82 12.39 1.05
C PRO A 247 -6.30 12.11 0.76
N LEU A 248 -7.22 13.03 1.04
CA LEU A 248 -8.65 12.80 0.83
C LEU A 248 -9.01 12.73 -0.67
N LEU A 249 -8.44 13.62 -1.50
CA LEU A 249 -8.60 13.61 -2.96
C LEU A 249 -7.92 12.39 -3.60
N GLY A 250 -6.78 11.98 -3.05
CA GLY A 250 -6.01 10.82 -3.53
C GLY A 250 -6.61 9.49 -3.12
N ARG A 251 -7.26 9.38 -1.95
CA ARG A 251 -7.65 8.10 -1.32
C ARG A 251 -8.52 7.22 -2.23
N ARG A 252 -9.61 7.76 -2.77
CA ARG A 252 -10.54 6.96 -3.60
C ARG A 252 -9.86 6.45 -4.86
N ARG A 253 -9.09 7.30 -5.53
CA ARG A 253 -8.36 6.97 -6.77
C ARG A 253 -7.24 5.97 -6.49
N GLY A 254 -6.47 6.19 -5.42
CA GLY A 254 -5.41 5.29 -4.97
C GLY A 254 -5.94 3.89 -4.61
N LEU A 255 -7.04 3.81 -3.85
CA LEU A 255 -7.66 2.52 -3.53
C LEU A 255 -8.21 1.81 -4.78
N THR A 256 -8.80 2.56 -5.71
CA THR A 256 -9.35 1.99 -6.95
C THR A 256 -8.22 1.47 -7.84
N SER A 257 -7.15 2.24 -8.02
CA SER A 257 -5.95 1.82 -8.76
C SER A 257 -5.30 0.60 -8.09
N ALA A 258 -5.09 0.63 -6.76
CA ALA A 258 -4.53 -0.50 -6.03
C ALA A 258 -5.36 -1.79 -6.19
N ARG A 259 -6.70 -1.67 -6.16
CA ARG A 259 -7.61 -2.80 -6.43
C ARG A 259 -7.47 -3.31 -7.85
N ARG A 260 -7.49 -2.43 -8.85
CA ARG A 260 -7.33 -2.81 -10.26
C ARG A 260 -6.00 -3.53 -10.50
N THR A 261 -4.89 -3.01 -9.96
CA THR A 261 -3.58 -3.63 -10.08
C THR A 261 -3.53 -4.98 -9.38
N ALA A 262 -4.16 -5.11 -8.21
CA ALA A 262 -4.25 -6.39 -7.50
C ALA A 262 -5.05 -7.43 -8.30
N THR A 263 -6.18 -7.04 -8.88
CA THR A 263 -7.01 -7.92 -9.72
C THR A 263 -6.28 -8.34 -10.99
N ALA A 264 -5.61 -7.41 -11.70
CA ALA A 264 -4.83 -7.73 -12.90
C ALA A 264 -3.68 -8.71 -12.59
N ARG A 265 -2.95 -8.50 -11.48
CA ARG A 265 -1.89 -9.42 -11.05
C ARG A 265 -2.42 -10.78 -10.65
N ALA A 266 -3.60 -10.84 -10.03
CA ALA A 266 -4.24 -12.11 -9.70
C ALA A 266 -4.58 -12.89 -10.98
N ALA A 267 -5.14 -12.23 -12.00
CA ALA A 267 -5.42 -12.85 -13.30
C ALA A 267 -4.15 -13.37 -13.99
N LEU A 268 -3.07 -12.58 -14.02
CA LEU A 268 -1.77 -13.01 -14.55
C LEU A 268 -1.21 -14.21 -13.80
N THR A 269 -1.25 -14.18 -12.46
CA THR A 269 -0.74 -15.29 -11.62
C THR A 269 -1.54 -16.56 -11.83
N GLN A 270 -2.87 -16.45 -11.96
CA GLN A 270 -3.74 -17.58 -12.25
C GLN A 270 -3.43 -18.17 -13.63
N HIS A 271 -3.32 -17.33 -14.67
CA HIS A 271 -2.96 -17.76 -16.02
C HIS A 271 -1.61 -18.49 -16.07
N LEU A 272 -0.59 -17.95 -15.38
CA LEU A 272 0.71 -18.58 -15.22
C LEU A 272 0.60 -19.95 -14.55
N THR A 273 -0.15 -20.02 -13.45
CA THR A 273 -0.32 -21.24 -12.66
C THR A 273 -1.02 -22.33 -13.46
N ASP A 274 -2.07 -21.98 -14.21
CA ASP A 274 -2.78 -22.89 -15.10
C ASP A 274 -1.88 -23.33 -16.26
N SER A 275 -1.06 -22.42 -16.79
CA SER A 275 -0.13 -22.73 -17.89
C SER A 275 0.98 -23.69 -17.47
N VAL A 276 1.48 -23.56 -16.24
CA VAL A 276 2.49 -24.48 -15.69
C VAL A 276 1.88 -25.85 -15.42
N GLN A 277 0.67 -25.90 -14.86
CA GLN A 277 -0.01 -27.16 -14.57
C GLN A 277 -0.46 -27.90 -15.85
N GLY A 278 -0.89 -27.17 -16.87
CA GLY A 278 -1.34 -27.70 -18.17
C GLY A 278 -0.27 -27.66 -19.27
N LEU A 279 1.01 -27.64 -18.92
CA LEU A 279 2.09 -27.40 -19.89
C LEU A 279 2.15 -28.51 -20.96
N SER A 280 1.94 -29.76 -20.56
CA SER A 280 1.93 -30.91 -21.46
C SER A 280 0.82 -30.81 -22.49
N GLU A 281 -0.35 -30.32 -22.09
CA GLU A 281 -1.50 -30.08 -22.96
C GLU A 281 -1.21 -28.92 -23.91
N ILE A 282 -0.69 -27.80 -23.41
CA ILE A 282 -0.36 -26.62 -24.24
C ILE A 282 0.65 -26.98 -25.33
N VAL A 283 1.71 -27.71 -24.97
CA VAL A 283 2.75 -28.15 -25.91
C VAL A 283 2.21 -29.26 -26.83
N GLY A 284 1.49 -30.23 -26.29
CA GLY A 284 0.93 -31.36 -27.03
C GLY A 284 -0.05 -30.93 -28.13
N TYR A 285 -0.83 -29.87 -27.89
CA TYR A 285 -1.73 -29.27 -28.89
C TYR A 285 -1.08 -28.14 -29.71
N GLY A 286 0.20 -27.82 -29.50
CA GLY A 286 0.93 -26.79 -30.24
C GLY A 286 0.43 -25.35 -29.99
N ARG A 287 -0.22 -25.08 -28.85
CA ARG A 287 -0.88 -23.80 -28.52
C ARG A 287 0.02 -22.82 -27.75
N THR A 288 1.31 -23.08 -27.68
CA THR A 288 2.27 -22.27 -26.89
C THR A 288 2.28 -20.79 -27.28
N ALA A 289 2.25 -20.47 -28.58
CA ALA A 289 2.30 -19.09 -29.05
C ALA A 289 1.05 -18.28 -28.65
N GLU A 290 -0.12 -18.89 -28.78
CA GLU A 290 -1.39 -18.29 -28.36
C GLU A 290 -1.40 -18.04 -26.85
N ARG A 291 -0.96 -19.04 -26.07
CA ARG A 291 -0.89 -18.92 -24.61
C ARG A 291 0.07 -17.84 -24.14
N LEU A 292 1.21 -17.67 -24.81
CA LEU A 292 2.16 -16.59 -24.53
C LEU A 292 1.58 -15.21 -24.91
N ALA A 293 0.81 -15.10 -25.99
CA ALA A 293 0.14 -13.87 -26.37
C ALA A 293 -0.91 -13.44 -25.33
N GLU A 294 -1.71 -14.38 -24.81
CA GLU A 294 -2.64 -14.11 -23.71
C GLU A 294 -1.91 -13.62 -22.46
N MET A 295 -0.80 -14.25 -22.11
CA MET A 295 0.03 -13.84 -20.97
C MET A 295 0.58 -12.42 -21.14
N ALA A 296 1.07 -12.08 -22.33
CA ALA A 296 1.55 -10.74 -22.66
C ALA A 296 0.45 -9.68 -22.52
N ALA A 297 -0.78 -9.99 -22.97
CA ALA A 297 -1.92 -9.09 -22.82
C ALA A 297 -2.29 -8.84 -21.34
N LEU A 298 -2.19 -9.87 -20.49
CA LEU A 298 -2.40 -9.75 -19.05
C LEU A 298 -1.30 -8.93 -18.36
N ASP A 299 -0.04 -9.08 -18.80
CA ASP A 299 1.07 -8.28 -18.29
C ASP A 299 0.92 -6.79 -18.66
N ASP A 300 0.47 -6.51 -19.88
CA ASP A 300 0.08 -5.17 -20.32
C ASP A 300 -1.05 -4.58 -19.48
N ASP A 301 -2.03 -5.39 -19.07
CA ASP A 301 -3.10 -4.96 -18.17
C ASP A 301 -2.59 -4.62 -16.77
N VAL A 302 -1.62 -5.38 -16.24
CA VAL A 302 -0.93 -5.05 -14.99
C VAL A 302 -0.20 -3.71 -15.13
N ALA A 303 0.53 -3.51 -16.23
CA ALA A 303 1.23 -2.26 -16.50
C ALA A 303 0.26 -1.08 -16.61
N ARG A 304 -0.85 -1.23 -17.35
CA ARG A 304 -1.91 -0.21 -17.47
C ARG A 304 -2.58 0.10 -16.14
N ALA A 305 -2.88 -0.90 -15.31
CA ALA A 305 -3.49 -0.72 -14.01
C ALA A 305 -2.56 0.00 -13.02
N GLY A 306 -1.24 -0.24 -13.14
CA GLY A 306 -0.20 0.39 -12.35
C GLY A 306 0.15 1.82 -12.75
N ARG A 307 -0.23 2.28 -13.95
CA ARG A 307 0.01 3.66 -14.37
C ARG A 307 -0.82 4.63 -13.53
N PRO A 308 -0.21 5.71 -12.98
CA PRO A 308 -0.98 6.79 -12.39
C PRO A 308 -2.01 7.26 -13.41
N ALA A 309 -3.28 7.43 -13.00
CA ALA A 309 -4.29 7.98 -13.88
C ALA A 309 -3.80 9.37 -14.35
N ALA A 310 -3.41 9.46 -15.62
CA ALA A 310 -2.66 10.57 -16.22
C ALA A 310 -3.42 11.91 -16.32
N ARG A 311 -4.41 12.16 -15.45
CA ARG A 311 -5.30 13.32 -15.51
C ARG A 311 -4.81 14.52 -14.69
N TRP A 312 -3.52 14.57 -14.34
CA TRP A 312 -2.90 15.69 -13.61
C TRP A 312 -1.48 15.99 -14.11
N ALA A 313 -1.32 16.06 -15.43
CA ALA A 313 -0.26 16.85 -16.05
C ALA A 313 -0.93 18.10 -16.63
#